data_AF-A0A238YD36-F1
#
_entry.id   AF-A0A238YD36-F1
#
_cell.length_a   1.000
_cell.length_b   1.000
_cell.length_c   1.000
_cell.angle_alpha   90.00
_cell.angle_beta   90.00
_cell.angle_gamma   90.00
#
_symmetry.space_group_name_H-M   'P 1'
#
loop_
_entity.id
_entity.type
_entity.pdbx_description
1 polymer ?
#
loop_
_entity_poly.entity_id
_entity_poly.type
_entity_poly.pdbx_seq_one_letter_code
_entity_poly.pdbx_strand_id
1 'polypeptide(L)'
;MRMEAPEYRGSYLRYYGNVWGDLPLARDHSGRLEEAIADKTKEIIEFVEELETADEVLQNPARIYDNSDVATLPLSEHPAVESFDLDPVEIGDPVVDDTKITFQNLSAEIDFFGDKTDYQDLLMEILNIKNFELADELKKVRLPEDDSEIPTLINRLQTVRAELETASEDMSELQDELDEFVLDLYGFDEETRELIKERTPTPSNPLDTRVVVTD
;
A
#
# COMPACT_ATOMS: atom_id res chain seq x y z
N MET A 1 -25.73 6.23 27.50
CA MET A 1 -24.70 5.32 26.96
C MET A 1 -23.61 6.20 26.41
N ARG A 2 -22.36 6.03 26.87
CA ARG A 2 -21.20 6.68 26.26
C ARG A 2 -20.94 5.95 24.94
N MET A 3 -20.98 6.67 23.83
CA MET A 3 -20.49 6.14 22.56
C MET A 3 -18.97 6.09 22.70
N GLU A 4 -18.40 4.89 22.72
CA GLU A 4 -16.96 4.69 22.75
C GLU A 4 -16.45 4.88 21.31
N ALA A 5 -15.63 5.91 21.10
CA ALA A 5 -15.04 6.21 19.80
C ALA A 5 -13.92 5.18 19.49
N PRO A 6 -13.81 4.68 18.24
CA PRO A 6 -12.76 3.75 17.82
C PRO A 6 -11.36 4.36 17.99
N GLU A 7 -10.39 3.50 18.29
CA GLU A 7 -9.03 3.90 18.63
C GLU A 7 -8.18 4.16 17.37
N TYR A 8 -8.30 5.35 16.77
CA TYR A 8 -7.29 5.90 15.84
C TYR A 8 -6.74 7.20 16.40
N ARG A 9 -5.46 7.23 16.78
CA ARG A 9 -5.05 8.05 17.93
C ARG A 9 -6.15 7.89 18.98
N GLY A 10 -6.31 6.69 19.56
CA GLY A 10 -7.33 6.34 20.59
C GLY A 10 -7.31 7.20 21.87
N SER A 11 -6.64 8.35 21.78
CA SER A 11 -6.49 9.40 22.72
C SER A 11 -6.65 10.83 22.15
N TYR A 12 -7.02 11.09 20.88
CA TYR A 12 -7.20 12.50 20.46
C TYR A 12 -8.39 13.18 21.17
N LEU A 13 -9.41 12.42 21.60
CA LEU A 13 -10.43 12.88 22.54
C LEU A 13 -10.22 12.34 23.98
N ARG A 14 -9.39 11.30 24.17
CA ARG A 14 -9.10 10.67 25.48
C ARG A 14 -7.96 11.38 26.24
N TYR A 15 -7.04 12.07 25.56
CA TYR A 15 -5.98 12.90 26.19
C TYR A 15 -6.51 14.24 26.72
N TYR A 16 -7.63 14.77 26.21
CA TYR A 16 -8.22 16.00 26.75
C TYR A 16 -8.73 15.84 28.17
N GLY A 17 -9.37 14.70 28.47
CA GLY A 17 -9.84 14.39 29.82
C GLY A 17 -8.72 14.28 30.85
N ASN A 18 -7.53 13.80 30.43
CA ASN A 18 -6.38 13.61 31.32
C ASN A 18 -5.48 14.85 31.44
N VAL A 19 -5.49 15.78 30.49
CA VAL A 19 -4.63 16.97 30.51
C VAL A 19 -5.40 18.26 30.89
N TRP A 20 -6.70 18.38 30.59
CA TRP A 20 -7.38 19.69 30.62
C TRP A 20 -8.84 19.76 31.11
N GLY A 21 -9.52 18.63 31.37
CA GLY A 21 -10.89 18.61 31.95
C GLY A 21 -12.00 18.27 30.95
N ASP A 22 -13.19 18.84 31.12
CA ASP A 22 -14.39 18.53 30.30
C ASP A 22 -14.30 19.16 28.90
N LEU A 23 -14.60 18.36 27.86
CA LEU A 23 -14.71 18.83 26.48
C LEU A 23 -15.78 19.94 26.38
N PRO A 24 -15.53 21.04 25.66
CA PRO A 24 -16.59 21.99 25.33
C PRO A 24 -17.66 21.27 24.51
N LEU A 25 -18.92 21.69 24.67
CA LEU A 25 -19.99 21.19 23.81
C LEU A 25 -19.66 21.55 22.36
N ALA A 26 -19.85 20.60 21.45
CA ALA A 26 -19.71 20.83 20.02
C ALA A 26 -20.48 22.10 19.62
N ARG A 27 -19.80 23.00 18.91
CA ARG A 27 -20.35 24.29 18.49
C ARG A 27 -21.07 24.21 17.14
N ASP A 28 -20.93 23.08 16.45
CA ASP A 28 -21.73 22.81 15.25
C ASP A 28 -23.13 22.33 15.62
N HIS A 29 -24.10 23.22 15.51
CA HIS A 29 -25.52 22.89 15.67
C HIS A 29 -26.17 22.45 14.35
N SER A 30 -25.43 22.47 13.23
CA SER A 30 -25.90 22.14 11.89
C SER A 30 -25.55 20.72 11.43
N GLY A 31 -24.63 20.04 12.12
CA GLY A 31 -24.19 18.66 11.83
C GLY A 31 -23.26 18.54 10.61
N ARG A 32 -22.86 19.64 9.99
CA ARG A 32 -22.01 19.65 8.79
C ARG A 32 -20.58 19.20 9.09
N LEU A 33 -20.03 19.62 10.22
CA LEU A 33 -18.69 19.21 10.65
C LEU A 33 -18.71 17.77 11.14
N GLU A 34 -19.82 17.30 11.74
CA GLU A 34 -19.99 15.87 12.06
C GLU A 34 -20.03 15.01 10.78
N GLU A 35 -20.72 15.46 9.74
CA GLU A 35 -20.75 14.80 8.42
C GLU A 35 -19.37 14.80 7.75
N ALA A 36 -18.67 15.95 7.73
CA ALA A 36 -17.32 16.05 7.17
C ALA A 36 -16.30 15.16 7.90
N ILE A 37 -16.39 15.06 9.24
CA ILE A 37 -15.57 14.15 10.04
C ILE A 37 -15.87 12.69 9.67
N ALA A 38 -17.15 12.33 9.52
CA ALA A 38 -17.55 10.98 9.16
C ALA A 38 -17.05 10.59 7.76
N ASP A 39 -17.20 11.49 6.78
CA ASP A 39 -16.72 11.29 5.41
C ASP A 39 -15.20 11.14 5.36
N LYS A 40 -14.47 12.03 6.05
CA LYS A 40 -13.00 11.96 6.11
C LYS A 40 -12.50 10.71 6.84
N THR A 41 -13.21 10.27 7.87
CA THR A 41 -12.90 9.00 8.57
C THR A 41 -13.08 7.82 7.63
N LYS A 42 -14.13 7.84 6.79
CA LYS A 42 -14.38 6.79 5.80
C LYS A 42 -13.28 6.75 4.74
N GLU A 43 -12.85 7.91 4.24
CA GLU A 43 -11.73 8.04 3.30
C GLU A 43 -10.43 7.48 3.88
N ILE A 44 -10.12 7.77 5.16
CA ILE A 44 -8.97 7.20 5.85
C ILE A 44 -9.06 5.66 5.95
N ILE A 45 -10.25 5.10 6.23
CA ILE A 45 -10.44 3.65 6.30
C ILE A 45 -10.21 3.02 4.93
N GLU A 46 -10.82 3.58 3.88
CA GLU A 46 -10.66 3.11 2.49
C GLU A 46 -9.19 3.14 2.07
N PHE A 47 -8.48 4.24 2.37
CA PHE A 47 -7.05 4.37 2.12
C PHE A 47 -6.22 3.30 2.86
N VAL A 48 -6.56 2.97 4.11
CA VAL A 48 -5.88 1.88 4.85
C VAL A 48 -6.13 0.52 4.22
N GLU A 49 -7.36 0.22 3.79
CA GLU A 49 -7.70 -1.03 3.11
C GLU A 49 -6.96 -1.18 1.76
N GLU A 50 -6.82 -0.07 1.02
CA GLU A 50 -6.04 0.00 -0.21
C GLU A 50 -4.56 -0.27 0.06
N LEU A 51 -3.98 0.34 1.11
CA LEU A 51 -2.60 0.09 1.50
C LEU A 51 -2.35 -1.35 1.97
N GLU A 52 -3.30 -1.96 2.68
CA GLU A 52 -3.20 -3.38 3.06
C GLU A 52 -3.16 -4.25 1.81
N THR A 53 -4.04 -3.97 0.84
CA THR A 53 -4.05 -4.68 -0.45
C THR A 53 -2.72 -4.49 -1.21
N ALA A 54 -2.18 -3.27 -1.20
CA ALA A 54 -0.90 -2.94 -1.82
C ALA A 54 0.28 -3.68 -1.16
N ASP A 55 0.33 -3.71 0.18
CA ASP A 55 1.35 -4.44 0.96
C ASP A 55 1.27 -5.96 0.72
N GLU A 56 0.05 -6.51 0.64
CA GLU A 56 -0.16 -7.91 0.29
C GLU A 56 0.39 -8.26 -1.10
N VAL A 57 0.25 -7.35 -2.08
CA VAL A 57 0.84 -7.50 -3.42
C VAL A 57 2.37 -7.38 -3.37
N LEU A 58 2.96 -6.50 -2.56
CA LEU A 58 4.43 -6.45 -2.40
C LEU A 58 4.99 -7.77 -1.86
N GLN A 59 4.37 -8.30 -0.80
CA GLN A 59 4.82 -9.55 -0.17
C GLN A 59 4.62 -10.75 -1.10
N ASN A 60 3.53 -10.74 -1.87
CA ASN A 60 3.21 -11.77 -2.84
C ASN A 60 2.62 -11.17 -4.12
N PRO A 61 3.46 -10.89 -5.14
CA PRO A 61 3.02 -10.30 -6.40
C PRO A 61 1.95 -11.10 -7.12
N ALA A 62 1.83 -12.41 -6.86
CA ALA A 62 0.75 -13.23 -7.43
C ALA A 62 -0.66 -12.77 -7.00
N ARG A 63 -0.80 -12.04 -5.89
CA ARG A 63 -2.09 -11.46 -5.48
C ARG A 63 -2.61 -10.39 -6.42
N ILE A 64 -1.79 -9.89 -7.34
CA ILE A 64 -2.28 -9.03 -8.41
C ILE A 64 -3.35 -9.70 -9.26
N TYR A 65 -3.36 -11.04 -9.30
CA TYR A 65 -4.36 -11.82 -10.03
C TYR A 65 -5.66 -12.04 -9.24
N ASP A 66 -5.71 -11.78 -7.92
CA ASP A 66 -6.86 -12.19 -7.08
C ASP A 66 -8.18 -11.49 -7.46
N ASN A 67 -8.09 -10.31 -8.07
CA ASN A 67 -9.24 -9.51 -8.52
C ASN A 67 -9.47 -9.58 -10.04
N SER A 68 -8.72 -10.41 -10.75
CA SER A 68 -8.85 -10.59 -12.19
C SER A 68 -9.09 -12.06 -12.52
N ASP A 69 -10.05 -12.35 -13.40
CA ASP A 69 -10.34 -13.72 -13.89
C ASP A 69 -9.25 -14.16 -14.89
N VAL A 70 -7.99 -14.08 -14.48
CA VAL A 70 -6.82 -14.33 -15.33
C VAL A 70 -6.24 -15.69 -14.99
N ALA A 71 -6.28 -16.61 -15.96
CA ALA A 71 -5.59 -17.88 -15.86
C ALA A 71 -4.08 -17.65 -15.83
N THR A 72 -3.36 -18.40 -15.00
CA THR A 72 -1.91 -18.22 -14.83
C THR A 72 -1.16 -19.55 -14.84
N LEU A 73 0.02 -19.54 -15.45
CA LEU A 73 0.96 -20.66 -15.44
C LEU A 73 2.26 -20.28 -14.73
N PRO A 74 2.92 -21.22 -14.03
CA PRO A 74 4.27 -21.02 -13.52
C PRO A 74 5.24 -20.70 -14.66
N LEU A 75 6.24 -19.86 -14.38
CA LEU A 75 7.27 -19.44 -15.33
C LEU A 75 7.96 -20.63 -15.99
N SER A 76 8.25 -21.69 -15.22
CA SER A 76 8.89 -22.90 -15.74
C SER A 76 8.07 -23.68 -16.76
N GLU A 77 6.77 -23.42 -16.85
CA GLU A 77 5.82 -24.10 -17.75
C GLU A 77 5.19 -23.12 -18.75
N HIS A 78 5.57 -21.84 -18.72
CA HIS A 78 4.89 -20.80 -19.47
C HIS A 78 5.29 -20.79 -20.95
N PRO A 79 4.35 -20.78 -21.91
CA PRO A 79 4.66 -20.87 -23.35
C PRO A 79 5.42 -19.66 -23.92
N ALA A 80 5.45 -18.55 -23.18
CA ALA A 80 6.22 -17.36 -23.56
C ALA A 80 7.74 -17.49 -23.28
N VAL A 81 8.15 -18.45 -22.44
CA VAL A 81 9.54 -18.67 -22.06
C VAL A 81 10.18 -19.64 -23.05
N GLU A 82 11.21 -19.19 -23.77
CA GLU A 82 11.97 -20.01 -24.72
C GLU A 82 12.93 -20.95 -23.97
N SER A 83 13.63 -20.41 -22.98
CA SER A 83 14.53 -21.20 -22.13
C SER A 83 14.77 -20.52 -20.79
N PHE A 84 15.23 -21.29 -19.80
CA PHE A 84 15.67 -20.75 -18.53
C PHE A 84 16.80 -21.61 -17.94
N ASP A 85 17.71 -20.97 -17.23
CA ASP A 85 18.67 -21.59 -16.33
C ASP A 85 18.49 -20.94 -14.95
N LEU A 86 17.93 -21.70 -14.01
CA LEU A 86 17.50 -21.19 -12.70
C LEU A 86 17.89 -22.20 -11.62
N ASP A 87 19.17 -22.49 -11.53
CA ASP A 87 19.74 -23.29 -10.44
C ASP A 87 19.56 -22.60 -9.07
N PRO A 88 19.65 -23.33 -7.94
CA PRO A 88 19.50 -22.75 -6.61
C PRO A 88 20.75 -21.92 -6.24
N VAL A 89 20.89 -20.78 -6.89
CA VAL A 89 21.96 -19.80 -6.73
C VAL A 89 21.38 -18.48 -6.23
N GLU A 90 22.13 -17.78 -5.41
CA GLU A 90 21.77 -16.43 -4.97
C GLU A 90 21.76 -15.48 -6.17
N ILE A 91 20.67 -14.72 -6.33
CA ILE A 91 20.53 -13.75 -7.41
C ILE A 91 20.61 -12.32 -6.88
N GLY A 92 21.20 -11.44 -7.67
CA GLY A 92 21.23 -10.00 -7.42
C GLY A 92 20.24 -9.28 -8.32
N ASP A 93 20.51 -8.01 -8.63
CA ASP A 93 19.62 -7.23 -9.49
C ASP A 93 19.53 -7.84 -10.92
N PRO A 94 18.33 -7.91 -11.51
CA PRO A 94 18.16 -8.36 -12.88
C PRO A 94 18.64 -7.31 -13.90
N VAL A 95 19.11 -7.79 -15.05
CA VAL A 95 19.50 -7.00 -16.21
C VAL A 95 18.86 -7.59 -17.45
N VAL A 96 18.22 -6.74 -18.24
CA VAL A 96 17.62 -7.11 -19.53
C VAL A 96 18.62 -6.90 -20.67
N ASP A 97 18.82 -7.94 -21.48
CA ASP A 97 19.54 -7.90 -22.75
C ASP A 97 18.66 -8.54 -23.84
N ASP A 98 18.10 -7.71 -24.72
CA ASP A 98 17.10 -8.10 -25.73
C ASP A 98 15.93 -8.87 -25.07
N THR A 99 15.73 -10.14 -25.40
CA THR A 99 14.67 -11.01 -24.85
C THR A 99 15.06 -11.73 -23.57
N LYS A 100 16.30 -11.54 -23.10
CA LYS A 100 16.87 -12.29 -22.00
C LYS A 100 16.97 -11.44 -20.74
N ILE A 101 16.52 -12.00 -19.63
CA ILE A 101 16.78 -11.49 -18.28
C ILE A 101 17.95 -12.30 -17.71
N THR A 102 19.00 -11.61 -17.28
CA THR A 102 20.16 -12.18 -16.59
C THR A 102 20.30 -11.55 -15.21
N PHE A 103 21.01 -12.20 -14.30
CA PHE A 103 21.32 -11.66 -12.97
C PHE A 103 22.81 -11.37 -12.85
N GLN A 104 23.22 -10.54 -11.89
CA GLN A 104 24.64 -10.12 -11.74
C GLN A 104 25.66 -11.27 -11.65
N ASN A 105 25.23 -12.46 -11.20
CA ASN A 105 26.05 -13.67 -11.14
C ASN A 105 26.25 -14.36 -12.51
N LEU A 106 25.48 -13.96 -13.53
CA LEU A 106 25.42 -14.49 -14.91
C LEU A 106 25.24 -16.02 -15.00
N SER A 107 24.81 -16.65 -13.90
CA SER A 107 24.54 -18.09 -13.84
C SER A 107 23.05 -18.40 -13.81
N ALA A 108 22.21 -17.37 -13.68
CA ALA A 108 20.77 -17.47 -13.81
C ALA A 108 20.32 -16.62 -15.01
N GLU A 109 19.48 -17.21 -15.86
CA GLU A 109 18.92 -16.53 -17.03
C GLU A 109 17.52 -17.04 -17.38
N ILE A 110 16.73 -16.15 -17.98
CA ILE A 110 15.38 -16.43 -18.48
C ILE A 110 15.29 -15.77 -19.85
N ASP A 111 15.01 -16.56 -20.88
CA ASP A 111 14.88 -16.07 -22.26
C ASP A 111 13.42 -16.21 -22.71
N PHE A 112 12.89 -15.14 -23.28
CA PHE A 112 11.53 -15.08 -23.81
C PHE A 112 11.56 -15.17 -25.34
N PHE A 113 10.49 -15.67 -25.95
CA PHE A 113 10.37 -15.53 -27.40
C PHE A 113 10.30 -14.05 -27.81
N GLY A 114 10.89 -13.69 -28.94
CA GLY A 114 11.02 -12.28 -29.37
C GLY A 114 9.71 -11.52 -29.59
N ASP A 115 8.58 -12.20 -29.74
CA ASP A 115 7.24 -11.60 -29.80
C ASP A 115 6.54 -11.55 -28.43
N LYS A 116 7.25 -11.86 -27.34
CA LYS A 116 6.73 -11.99 -25.97
C LYS A 116 7.40 -11.03 -24.98
N THR A 117 7.83 -9.86 -25.46
CA THR A 117 8.44 -8.80 -24.63
C THR A 117 7.53 -8.33 -23.50
N ASP A 118 6.21 -8.32 -23.69
CA ASP A 118 5.27 -7.90 -22.63
C ASP A 118 5.37 -8.79 -21.38
N TYR A 119 5.63 -10.10 -21.56
CA TYR A 119 5.84 -11.04 -20.45
C TYR A 119 7.15 -10.78 -19.70
N GLN A 120 8.18 -10.39 -20.45
CA GLN A 120 9.47 -9.99 -19.89
C GLN A 120 9.29 -8.72 -19.03
N ASP A 121 8.58 -7.72 -19.55
CA ASP A 121 8.28 -6.48 -18.83
C ASP A 121 7.48 -6.75 -17.54
N LEU A 122 6.46 -7.62 -17.61
CA LEU A 122 5.70 -8.02 -16.42
C LEU A 122 6.58 -8.71 -15.38
N LEU A 123 7.45 -9.63 -15.80
CA LEU A 123 8.37 -10.30 -14.89
C LEU A 123 9.35 -9.29 -14.27
N MET A 124 9.86 -8.32 -15.03
CA MET A 124 10.71 -7.27 -14.51
C MET A 124 10.00 -6.43 -13.45
N GLU A 125 8.73 -6.08 -13.63
CA GLU A 125 7.98 -5.37 -12.59
C GLU A 125 7.75 -6.22 -11.35
N ILE A 126 7.52 -7.53 -11.50
CA ILE A 126 7.46 -8.47 -10.36
C ILE A 126 8.78 -8.51 -9.60
N LEU A 127 9.92 -8.56 -10.32
CA LEU A 127 11.26 -8.57 -9.74
C LEU A 127 11.62 -7.24 -9.06
N ASN A 128 11.10 -6.11 -9.56
CA ASN A 128 11.31 -4.80 -8.94
C ASN A 128 10.53 -4.64 -7.62
N ILE A 129 9.43 -5.38 -7.47
CA ILE A 129 8.57 -5.33 -6.28
C ILE A 129 9.02 -6.33 -5.23
N LYS A 130 9.39 -7.54 -5.66
CA LYS A 130 9.76 -8.64 -4.77
C LYS A 130 11.22 -9.02 -4.98
N ASN A 131 11.99 -8.88 -3.91
CA ASN A 131 13.32 -9.46 -3.84
C ASN A 131 13.21 -10.98 -3.67
N PHE A 132 13.75 -11.71 -4.64
CA PHE A 132 13.94 -13.15 -4.57
C PHE A 132 15.37 -13.42 -4.16
N GLU A 133 15.58 -14.27 -3.17
CA GLU A 133 16.93 -14.59 -2.69
C GLU A 133 17.60 -15.61 -3.61
N LEU A 134 16.81 -16.57 -4.14
CA LEU A 134 17.32 -17.67 -4.95
C LEU A 134 16.64 -17.73 -6.33
N ALA A 135 17.42 -18.05 -7.36
CA ALA A 135 16.91 -18.11 -8.73
C ALA A 135 15.81 -19.17 -8.93
N ASP A 136 15.86 -20.29 -8.20
CA ASP A 136 14.89 -21.37 -8.34
C ASP A 136 13.48 -20.99 -7.82
N GLU A 137 13.38 -19.94 -7.01
CA GLU A 137 12.10 -19.36 -6.59
C GLU A 137 11.34 -18.76 -7.78
N LEU A 138 12.07 -18.23 -8.77
CA LEU A 138 11.49 -17.62 -9.96
C LEU A 138 10.69 -18.61 -10.81
N LYS A 139 11.00 -19.92 -10.72
CA LYS A 139 10.24 -20.97 -11.41
C LYS A 139 8.76 -20.99 -11.00
N LYS A 140 8.47 -20.56 -9.77
CA LYS A 140 7.12 -20.53 -9.20
C LYS A 140 6.37 -19.23 -9.48
N VAL A 141 7.05 -18.20 -10.02
CA VAL A 141 6.40 -16.96 -10.42
C VAL A 141 5.34 -17.30 -11.47
N ARG A 142 4.14 -16.78 -11.28
CA ARG A 142 3.01 -17.05 -12.16
C ARG A 142 2.88 -15.91 -13.15
N LEU A 143 2.76 -16.24 -14.42
CA LEU A 143 2.49 -15.32 -15.53
C LEU A 143 1.11 -15.63 -16.11
N PRO A 144 0.38 -14.61 -16.61
CA PRO A 144 -0.95 -14.79 -17.19
C PRO A 144 -0.88 -15.61 -18.48
N GLU A 145 -1.85 -16.46 -18.76
CA GLU A 145 -1.85 -17.24 -20.02
C GLU A 145 -2.15 -16.38 -21.27
N ASP A 146 -2.83 -15.24 -21.06
CA ASP A 146 -3.27 -14.31 -22.10
C ASP A 146 -2.45 -13.00 -22.00
N ASP A 147 -1.93 -12.53 -23.14
CA ASP A 147 -1.13 -11.31 -23.19
C ASP A 147 -1.97 -10.02 -23.14
N SER A 148 -3.27 -10.10 -23.41
CA SER A 148 -4.15 -8.93 -23.45
C SER A 148 -4.28 -8.18 -22.12
N GLU A 149 -4.10 -8.88 -20.99
CA GLU A 149 -4.22 -8.31 -19.65
C GLU A 149 -2.88 -7.81 -19.07
N ILE A 150 -1.75 -8.16 -19.71
CA ILE A 150 -0.41 -7.78 -19.23
C ILE A 150 -0.25 -6.27 -19.04
N PRO A 151 -0.67 -5.39 -19.97
CA PRO A 151 -0.54 -3.94 -19.77
C PRO A 151 -1.30 -3.45 -18.54
N THR A 152 -2.48 -4.00 -18.26
CA THR A 152 -3.29 -3.66 -17.07
C THR A 152 -2.60 -4.12 -15.79
N LEU A 153 -2.02 -5.32 -15.81
CA LEU A 153 -1.28 -5.88 -14.66
C LEU A 153 -0.01 -5.07 -14.37
N ILE A 154 0.77 -4.71 -15.39
CA ILE A 154 1.95 -3.84 -15.24
C ILE A 154 1.54 -2.50 -14.63
N ASN A 155 0.49 -1.87 -15.16
CA ASN A 155 0.00 -0.60 -14.64
C ASN A 155 -0.39 -0.73 -13.16
N ARG A 156 -1.08 -1.80 -12.78
CA ARG A 156 -1.47 -2.03 -11.39
C ARG A 156 -0.27 -2.27 -10.46
N LEU A 157 0.78 -2.98 -10.89
CA LEU A 157 2.03 -3.12 -10.13
C LEU A 157 2.70 -1.75 -9.90
N GLN A 158 2.75 -0.92 -10.95
CA GLN A 158 3.33 0.43 -10.88
C GLN A 158 2.53 1.34 -9.95
N THR A 159 1.19 1.26 -10.00
CA THR A 159 0.29 2.00 -9.11
C THR A 159 0.49 1.58 -7.66
N VAL A 160 0.52 0.27 -7.36
CA VAL A 160 0.80 -0.26 -6.01
C VAL A 160 2.13 0.27 -5.46
N ARG A 161 3.17 0.33 -6.30
CA ARG A 161 4.47 0.87 -5.89
C ARG A 161 4.39 2.36 -5.58
N ALA A 162 3.72 3.13 -6.44
CA ALA A 162 3.56 4.57 -6.26
C ALA A 162 2.74 4.90 -5.01
N GLU A 163 1.63 4.21 -4.79
CA GLU A 163 0.77 4.34 -3.61
C GLU A 163 1.58 4.12 -2.32
N LEU A 164 2.43 3.11 -2.28
CA LEU A 164 3.25 2.83 -1.10
C LEU A 164 4.39 3.82 -0.88
N GLU A 165 4.90 4.44 -1.95
CA GLU A 165 5.94 5.48 -1.87
C GLU A 165 5.38 6.78 -1.26
N THR A 166 4.15 7.17 -1.64
CA THR A 166 3.48 8.37 -1.13
C THR A 166 2.59 8.12 0.08
N ALA A 167 2.35 6.85 0.44
CA ALA A 167 1.41 6.45 1.49
C ALA A 167 1.56 7.21 2.81
N SER A 168 2.80 7.48 3.22
CA SER A 168 3.04 8.21 4.48
C SER A 168 2.69 9.70 4.36
N GLU A 169 2.96 10.33 3.23
CA GLU A 169 2.59 11.73 2.99
C GLU A 169 1.06 11.85 2.90
N ASP A 170 0.43 11.02 2.07
CA ASP A 170 -1.02 11.00 1.87
C ASP A 170 -1.77 10.74 3.18
N MET A 171 -1.29 9.81 4.01
CA MET A 171 -1.90 9.55 5.33
C MET A 171 -1.76 10.74 6.28
N SER A 172 -0.63 11.46 6.22
CA SER A 172 -0.44 12.64 7.06
C SER A 172 -1.42 13.74 6.68
N GLU A 173 -1.61 13.98 5.37
CA GLU A 173 -2.54 14.98 4.87
C GLU A 173 -3.99 14.65 5.28
N LEU A 174 -4.41 13.39 5.13
CA LEU A 174 -5.75 12.95 5.56
C LEU A 174 -5.97 13.12 7.07
N GLN A 175 -4.94 12.81 7.88
CA GLN A 175 -4.98 13.02 9.33
C GLN A 175 -5.07 14.51 9.71
N ASP A 176 -4.28 15.36 9.05
CA ASP A 176 -4.26 16.79 9.33
C ASP A 176 -5.60 17.43 8.97
N GLU A 177 -6.24 17.02 7.85
CA GLU A 177 -7.59 17.46 7.49
C GLU A 177 -8.65 17.02 8.52
N LEU A 178 -8.58 15.77 8.97
CA LEU A 178 -9.47 15.27 10.02
C LEU A 178 -9.33 16.07 11.32
N ASP A 179 -8.08 16.35 11.72
CA ASP A 179 -7.77 17.13 12.92
C ASP A 179 -8.36 18.54 12.82
N GLU A 180 -8.22 19.23 11.67
CA GLU A 180 -8.81 20.56 11.48
C GLU A 180 -10.34 20.53 11.59
N PHE A 181 -11.02 19.53 11.02
CA PHE A 181 -12.48 19.42 11.19
C PHE A 181 -12.89 19.23 12.65
N VAL A 182 -12.14 18.44 13.42
CA VAL A 182 -12.38 18.23 14.85
C VAL A 182 -12.12 19.52 15.64
N LEU A 183 -11.04 20.25 15.35
CA LEU A 183 -10.72 21.51 16.01
C LEU A 183 -11.78 22.58 15.73
N ASP A 184 -12.29 22.62 14.49
CA ASP A 184 -13.40 23.48 14.06
C ASP A 184 -14.71 23.11 14.77
N LEU A 185 -15.00 21.81 14.93
CA LEU A 185 -16.22 21.32 15.58
C LEU A 185 -16.36 21.85 17.01
N TYR A 186 -15.24 21.90 17.74
CA TYR A 186 -15.19 22.43 19.11
C TYR A 186 -14.93 23.95 19.15
N GLY A 187 -14.61 24.55 18.00
CA GLY A 187 -14.38 25.98 17.82
C GLY A 187 -13.25 26.52 18.68
N PHE A 188 -12.14 25.77 18.74
CA PHE A 188 -10.91 26.22 19.39
C PHE A 188 -10.29 27.39 18.63
N ASP A 189 -9.79 28.39 19.38
CA ASP A 189 -9.01 29.49 18.82
C ASP A 189 -7.58 29.06 18.46
N GLU A 190 -6.88 29.89 17.70
CA GLU A 190 -5.54 29.57 17.17
C GLU A 190 -4.53 29.23 18.28
N GLU A 191 -4.52 30.00 19.37
CA GLU A 191 -3.64 29.76 20.52
C GLU A 191 -3.90 28.38 21.14
N THR A 192 -5.18 28.01 21.25
CA THR A 192 -5.58 26.70 21.75
C THR A 192 -5.19 25.59 20.76
N ARG A 193 -5.39 25.79 19.44
CA ARG A 193 -4.99 24.81 18.40
C ARG A 193 -3.49 24.56 18.40
N GLU A 194 -2.67 25.61 18.48
CA GLU A 194 -1.21 25.49 18.56
C GLU A 194 -0.80 24.70 19.81
N LEU A 195 -1.42 24.99 20.96
CA LEU A 195 -1.15 24.27 22.20
C LEU A 195 -1.53 22.79 22.13
N ILE A 196 -2.60 22.46 21.42
CA ILE A 196 -3.04 21.09 21.18
C ILE A 196 -2.02 20.34 20.31
N LYS A 197 -1.58 20.95 19.22
CA LYS A 197 -0.57 20.38 18.31
C LYS A 197 0.76 20.16 19.03
N GLU A 198 1.21 21.11 19.86
CA GLU A 198 2.47 20.98 20.62
C GLU A 198 2.42 19.84 21.64
N ARG A 199 1.27 19.64 22.29
CA ARG A 199 1.13 18.68 23.39
C ARG A 199 0.71 17.28 22.95
N THR A 200 0.26 17.13 21.72
CA THR A 200 -0.19 15.84 21.22
C THR A 200 0.94 15.18 20.43
N PRO A 201 1.47 14.04 20.90
CA PRO A 201 2.53 13.36 20.18
C PRO A 201 2.03 12.87 18.83
N THR A 202 2.65 13.35 17.76
CA THR A 202 2.47 12.83 16.40
C THR A 202 3.49 11.71 16.16
N PRO A 203 3.05 10.52 15.72
CA PRO A 203 3.98 9.45 15.39
C PRO A 203 4.87 9.87 14.22
N SER A 204 6.11 9.37 14.22
CA SER A 204 7.06 9.63 13.14
C SER A 204 6.64 8.98 11.81
N ASN A 205 5.86 7.90 11.89
CA ASN A 205 5.23 7.25 10.75
C ASN A 205 3.71 7.29 10.94
N PRO A 206 2.96 8.00 10.09
CA PRO A 206 1.50 8.08 10.18
C PRO A 206 0.84 6.73 9.92
N LEU A 207 1.50 5.79 9.23
CA LEU A 207 0.99 4.43 9.01
C LEU A 207 1.09 3.53 10.25
N ASP A 208 1.87 3.88 11.27
CA ASP A 208 1.96 3.10 12.53
C ASP A 208 0.69 3.21 13.39
N THR A 209 -0.21 4.12 13.02
CA THR A 209 -1.48 4.33 13.71
C THR A 209 -2.57 3.36 13.28
N ARG A 210 -2.30 2.43 12.35
CA ARG A 210 -3.20 1.34 11.91
C ARG A 210 -4.10 0.91 13.06
N VAL A 211 -5.39 1.26 12.95
CA VAL A 211 -6.41 0.85 13.92
C VAL A 211 -6.37 -0.66 13.94
N VAL A 212 -5.90 -1.26 15.03
CA VAL A 212 -6.18 -2.66 15.27
C VAL A 212 -7.67 -2.72 15.59
N VAL A 213 -8.50 -2.95 14.57
CA VAL A 213 -9.88 -3.37 14.78
C VAL A 213 -9.79 -4.75 15.40
N THR A 214 -9.82 -4.79 16.73
CA THR A 214 -9.88 -6.04 17.49
C THR A 214 -11.35 -6.48 17.50
N ASP A 215 -11.60 -7.67 16.95
CA ASP A 215 -12.87 -8.41 17.09
C ASP A 215 -13.23 -8.68 18.57
#